data_AF-A0A438HGH9-F1
#
_entry.id   AF-A0A438HGH9-F1
#
_cell.length_a   1.000
_cell.length_b   1.000
_cell.length_c   1.000
_cell.angle_alpha   90.00
_cell.angle_beta   90.00
_cell.angle_gamma   90.00
#
_symmetry.space_group_name_H-M   'P 1'
#
loop_
_entity.id
_entity.type
_entity.pdbx_description
1 polymer ?
#
loop_
_entity_poly.entity_id
_entity_poly.type
_entity_poly.pdbx_seq_one_letter_code
_entity_poly.pdbx_strand_id
1 'polypeptide(L)'
;MWEGISSLYYPFGIGNVKCARDDKFLLHCNNGQPWLLDSIPHEGKKILPFSGGIDLRDSPFMFNTRNQFVLLGCNITALITEDQEYRRGCYSFCDGPGQQVESSCSGIGCCQFSIDNQLDHLNLTIFRMNDSPLPNDKFCLNAFLTTKSAFNIAGANLSALPNYLEPSEVILDWVAGNETCQAARNCSGTYACGENTDCLDSTNGPGYRCYCKLVNWLR
;
A
#
# COMPACT_ATOMS: atom_id res chain seq x y z
N MET A 1 -15.62 -4.22 22.62
CA MET A 1 -15.43 -4.42 21.18
C MET A 1 -14.03 -3.92 20.88
N TRP A 2 -13.03 -4.79 20.92
CA TRP A 2 -11.67 -4.38 20.59
C TRP A 2 -11.53 -4.54 19.07
N GLU A 3 -11.75 -3.44 18.34
CA GLU A 3 -11.18 -3.30 17.00
C GLU A 3 -9.66 -3.19 17.20
N GLY A 4 -9.04 -4.36 17.37
CA GLY A 4 -7.59 -4.47 17.41
C GLY A 4 -7.08 -4.13 16.03
N ILE A 5 -6.67 -2.87 15.86
CA ILE A 5 -5.76 -2.46 14.81
C ILE A 5 -4.50 -3.32 14.99
N SER A 6 -4.43 -4.48 14.35
CA SER A 6 -3.16 -5.19 14.17
C SER A 6 -2.37 -4.45 13.11
N SER A 7 -2.03 -3.20 13.42
CA SER A 7 -0.89 -2.54 12.78
C SER A 7 0.30 -3.47 13.02
N LEU A 8 1.07 -3.71 11.97
CA LEU A 8 2.36 -4.35 12.12
C LEU A 8 3.20 -3.38 12.97
N TYR A 9 3.18 -3.55 14.29
CA TYR A 9 4.11 -2.82 15.14
C TYR A 9 5.49 -3.37 14.84
N TYR A 10 6.38 -2.47 14.44
CA TYR A 10 7.81 -2.73 14.43
C TYR A 10 8.20 -3.51 15.70
N PRO A 11 8.87 -4.68 15.61
CA PRO A 11 9.54 -5.25 14.44
C PRO A 11 8.93 -6.55 13.87
N PHE A 12 7.66 -6.89 14.12
CA PHE A 12 7.16 -8.23 13.72
C PHE A 12 7.28 -8.43 12.21
N GLY A 13 8.05 -9.44 11.79
CA GLY A 13 8.22 -9.80 10.38
C GLY A 13 9.12 -8.89 9.53
N ILE A 14 9.73 -7.81 10.04
CA ILE A 14 10.53 -6.89 9.21
C ILE A 14 12.03 -7.12 9.41
N GLY A 15 12.74 -7.50 8.34
CA GLY A 15 14.21 -7.46 8.25
C GLY A 15 15.01 -8.42 9.16
N ASN A 16 14.37 -9.14 10.07
CA ASN A 16 15.01 -10.12 10.93
C ASN A 16 14.11 -11.35 11.15
N VAL A 17 14.58 -12.52 10.73
CA VAL A 17 13.87 -13.80 10.88
C VAL A 17 13.50 -14.11 12.34
N LYS A 18 14.24 -13.61 13.32
CA LYS A 18 13.93 -13.79 14.75
C LYS A 18 12.68 -13.05 15.22
N CYS A 19 12.24 -12.04 14.46
CA CYS A 19 11.04 -11.27 14.71
C CYS A 19 9.84 -11.77 13.90
N ALA A 20 10.05 -12.75 13.01
CA ALA A 20 9.03 -13.41 12.24
C ALA A 20 8.63 -14.73 12.92
N ARG A 21 7.37 -15.11 12.81
CA ARG A 21 6.90 -16.41 13.34
C ARG A 21 7.46 -17.59 12.54
N ASP A 22 7.62 -17.40 11.24
CA ASP A 22 8.34 -18.25 10.29
C ASP A 22 8.76 -17.40 9.08
N ASP A 23 9.50 -17.97 8.14
CA ASP A 23 10.06 -17.25 6.99
C ASP A 23 8.98 -16.59 6.09
N LYS A 24 7.73 -17.06 6.11
CA LYS A 24 6.64 -16.46 5.31
C LYS A 24 6.19 -15.12 5.87
N PHE A 25 6.35 -14.90 7.17
CA PHE A 25 6.09 -13.61 7.81
C PHE A 25 7.22 -12.60 7.62
N LEU A 26 8.31 -12.99 6.94
CA LEU A 26 9.44 -12.10 6.68
C LEU A 26 9.12 -11.19 5.48
N LEU A 27 8.81 -9.93 5.78
CA LEU A 27 8.79 -8.84 4.81
C LEU A 27 10.23 -8.40 4.53
N HIS A 28 10.72 -8.75 3.35
CA HIS A 28 11.96 -8.21 2.80
C HIS A 28 11.70 -6.81 2.22
N CYS A 29 11.72 -5.80 3.09
CA CYS A 29 11.75 -4.40 2.67
C CYS A 29 13.15 -4.05 2.16
N ASN A 30 13.52 -4.53 0.96
CA ASN A 30 14.83 -4.25 0.36
C ASN A 30 15.04 -2.76 0.04
N ASN A 31 13.94 -2.01 -0.10
CA ASN A 31 13.89 -0.56 -0.02
C ASN A 31 12.79 -0.23 1.00
N GLY A 32 13.13 0.37 2.14
CA GLY A 32 12.18 0.84 3.16
C GLY A 32 11.32 2.03 2.69
N GLN A 33 11.08 2.13 1.39
CA GLN A 33 10.39 3.21 0.73
C GLN A 33 9.18 2.63 -0.04
N PRO A 34 7.94 3.03 0.28
CA PRO A 34 6.71 2.48 -0.31
C PRO A 34 6.43 2.98 -1.75
N TRP A 35 7.46 3.41 -2.45
CA TRP A 35 7.35 3.88 -3.83
C TRP A 35 7.03 2.69 -4.74
N LEU A 36 5.90 2.76 -5.45
CA LEU A 36 5.68 1.91 -6.62
C LEU A 36 6.55 2.39 -7.79
N LEU A 37 6.97 3.65 -7.74
CA LEU A 37 7.95 4.28 -8.62
C LEU A 37 8.54 5.50 -7.92
N ASP A 38 9.87 5.58 -7.84
CA ASP A 38 10.60 6.78 -7.40
C ASP A 38 10.81 7.73 -8.59
N SER A 39 11.01 9.01 -8.27
CA SER A 39 11.27 10.16 -9.14
C SER A 39 11.94 9.79 -10.46
N ILE A 40 11.19 9.63 -11.55
CA ILE A 40 11.78 9.54 -12.90
C ILE A 40 12.23 10.95 -13.30
N PRO A 41 13.55 11.25 -13.41
CA PRO A 41 14.01 12.55 -13.84
C PRO A 41 13.80 12.69 -15.34
N HIS A 42 12.98 13.66 -15.75
CA HIS A 42 12.80 13.99 -17.16
C HIS A 42 13.92 14.92 -17.63
N GLU A 43 14.84 14.38 -18.44
CA GLU A 43 15.78 15.16 -19.23
C GLU A 43 15.61 14.75 -20.71
N GLY A 44 14.73 15.45 -21.43
CA GLY A 44 14.62 15.40 -22.90
C GLY A 44 14.27 14.05 -23.54
N LYS A 45 13.84 13.03 -22.79
CA LYS A 45 13.42 11.72 -23.32
C LYS A 45 11.96 11.43 -22.96
N LYS A 46 11.24 10.89 -23.96
CA LYS A 46 9.90 10.30 -23.84
C LYS A 46 9.81 9.46 -22.57
N ILE A 47 8.84 9.75 -21.69
CA ILE A 47 8.53 8.86 -20.57
C ILE A 47 8.02 7.55 -21.18
N LEU A 48 8.83 6.50 -21.09
CA LEU A 48 8.38 5.16 -21.45
C LEU A 48 7.28 4.75 -20.46
N PRO A 49 6.23 4.05 -20.92
CA PRO A 49 5.24 3.52 -20.02
C PRO A 49 5.93 2.65 -18.97
N PHE A 50 5.65 2.92 -17.71
CA PHE A 50 6.11 2.12 -16.58
C PHE A 50 5.07 1.05 -16.28
N SER A 51 5.53 -0.17 -16.05
CA SER A 51 4.72 -1.26 -15.52
C SER A 51 5.49 -1.91 -14.38
N GLY A 52 4.83 -2.04 -13.23
CA GLY A 52 5.40 -2.65 -12.04
C GLY A 52 4.29 -3.04 -11.07
N GLY A 53 4.64 -3.56 -9.91
CA GLY A 53 3.63 -3.98 -8.95
C GLY A 53 4.23 -4.50 -7.65
N ILE A 54 3.33 -4.75 -6.69
CA ILE A 54 3.63 -5.44 -5.44
C ILE A 54 2.80 -6.70 -5.43
N ASP A 55 3.43 -7.84 -5.16
CA ASP A 55 2.79 -9.16 -5.07
C ASP A 55 3.02 -9.73 -3.67
N LEU A 56 1.95 -9.87 -2.88
CA LEU A 56 1.97 -10.42 -1.53
C LEU A 56 1.35 -11.82 -1.46
N ARG A 57 0.98 -12.45 -2.59
CA ARG A 57 0.24 -13.73 -2.62
C ARG A 57 0.97 -14.89 -1.97
N ASP A 58 2.31 -14.87 -1.98
CA ASP A 58 3.14 -15.89 -1.31
C ASP A 58 3.41 -15.57 0.18
N SER A 59 2.79 -14.51 0.71
CA SER A 59 2.94 -14.02 2.07
C SER A 59 1.60 -14.05 2.82
N PRO A 60 1.61 -13.95 4.16
CA PRO A 60 0.39 -13.83 4.95
C PRO A 60 -0.22 -12.42 4.93
N PHE A 61 0.30 -11.50 4.11
CA PHE A 61 -0.04 -10.07 4.14
C PHE A 61 -0.99 -9.66 3.02
N MET A 62 -1.86 -8.68 3.32
CA MET A 62 -2.79 -8.07 2.37
C MET A 62 -2.85 -6.55 2.61
N PHE A 63 -3.16 -5.77 1.57
CA PHE A 63 -3.36 -4.32 1.70
C PHE A 63 -4.65 -4.01 2.47
N ASN A 64 -4.55 -3.20 3.53
CA ASN A 64 -5.71 -2.74 4.29
C ASN A 64 -6.47 -1.62 3.54
N THR A 65 -7.80 -1.57 3.69
CA THR A 65 -8.67 -0.56 3.05
C THR A 65 -8.54 0.87 3.59
N ARG A 66 -7.73 1.05 4.64
CA ARG A 66 -7.29 2.36 5.14
C ARG A 66 -6.16 2.96 4.31
N ASN A 67 -5.59 2.19 3.39
CA ASN A 67 -4.68 2.73 2.41
C ASN A 67 -5.44 3.46 1.29
N GLN A 68 -4.72 4.34 0.63
CA GLN A 68 -5.12 5.01 -0.60
C GLN A 68 -3.93 5.04 -1.55
N PHE A 69 -4.24 5.14 -2.83
CA PHE A 69 -3.25 5.40 -3.86
C PHE A 69 -3.17 6.89 -4.15
N VAL A 70 -1.95 7.37 -4.39
CA VAL A 70 -1.66 8.75 -4.78
C VAL A 70 -0.78 8.74 -6.02
N LEU A 71 -1.17 9.56 -7.00
CA LEU A 71 -0.41 9.90 -8.19
C LEU A 71 -0.05 11.38 -8.14
N LEU A 72 1.24 11.69 -8.21
CA LEU A 72 1.77 13.05 -8.29
C LEU A 72 2.53 13.23 -9.60
N GLY A 73 2.20 14.31 -10.30
CA GLY A 73 2.84 14.67 -11.55
C GLY A 73 1.85 15.24 -12.55
N CYS A 74 2.33 15.51 -13.76
CA CYS A 74 1.60 16.29 -14.76
C CYS A 74 1.43 15.57 -16.09
N ASN A 75 0.19 15.61 -16.61
CA ASN A 75 -0.24 15.01 -17.87
C ASN A 75 0.05 13.50 -17.94
N ILE A 76 -0.30 12.82 -16.85
CA ILE A 76 0.00 11.42 -16.58
C ILE A 76 -1.25 10.66 -16.14
N THR A 77 -1.30 9.38 -16.51
CA THR A 77 -2.35 8.44 -16.12
C THR A 77 -1.71 7.24 -15.45
N ALA A 78 -2.26 6.85 -14.31
CA ALA A 78 -1.99 5.58 -13.64
C ALA A 78 -3.22 4.67 -13.74
N LEU A 79 -2.97 3.42 -14.07
CA LEU A 79 -3.94 2.32 -14.02
C LEU A 79 -3.46 1.32 -12.98
N ILE A 80 -4.34 1.01 -12.03
CA ILE A 80 -4.13 -0.03 -11.03
C ILE A 80 -5.08 -1.17 -11.31
N THR A 81 -4.53 -2.38 -11.34
CA THR A 81 -5.28 -3.61 -11.59
C THR A 81 -4.89 -4.71 -10.62
N GLU A 82 -5.86 -5.39 -10.04
CA GLU A 82 -5.73 -6.72 -9.43
C GLU A 82 -6.57 -7.65 -10.31
N ASP A 83 -5.88 -8.46 -11.12
CA ASP A 83 -6.45 -9.29 -12.18
C ASP A 83 -7.56 -8.60 -13.03
N GLN A 84 -8.72 -9.24 -13.17
CA GLN A 84 -9.86 -8.74 -13.97
C GLN A 84 -10.92 -8.05 -13.11
N GLU A 85 -10.91 -8.24 -11.79
CA GLU A 85 -12.03 -7.86 -10.91
C GLU A 85 -11.86 -6.46 -10.30
N TYR A 86 -10.62 -6.02 -10.08
CA TYR A 86 -10.33 -4.69 -9.57
C TYR A 86 -9.58 -3.87 -10.59
N ARG A 87 -10.20 -2.79 -11.08
CA ARG A 87 -9.56 -1.81 -11.98
C ARG A 87 -9.88 -0.40 -11.51
N ARG A 88 -8.83 0.37 -11.24
CA ARG A 88 -8.93 1.79 -10.89
C ARG A 88 -8.01 2.59 -11.80
N GLY A 89 -8.45 3.79 -12.15
CA GLY A 89 -7.69 4.73 -12.96
C GLY A 89 -7.58 6.06 -12.24
N CYS A 90 -6.45 6.73 -12.41
CA CYS A 90 -6.15 8.00 -11.78
C CYS A 90 -5.35 8.84 -12.76
N TYR A 91 -5.79 10.07 -13.00
CA TYR A 91 -5.20 10.94 -14.00
C TYR A 91 -4.94 12.32 -13.40
N SER A 92 -3.88 12.97 -13.86
CA SER A 92 -3.51 14.30 -13.41
C SER A 92 -3.09 15.18 -14.58
N PHE A 93 -3.59 16.40 -14.61
CA PHE A 93 -3.32 17.44 -15.60
C PHE A 93 -2.62 18.63 -14.97
N CYS A 94 -1.84 19.35 -15.77
CA CYS A 94 -1.35 20.68 -15.43
C CYS A 94 -0.96 21.46 -16.69
N ASP A 95 -0.97 22.79 -16.58
CA ASP A 95 -0.54 23.73 -17.62
C ASP A 95 0.99 23.94 -17.62
N GLY A 96 1.66 23.57 -16.52
CA GLY A 96 3.12 23.62 -16.34
C GLY A 96 3.58 23.24 -14.93
N PRO A 97 4.88 23.03 -14.68
CA PRO A 97 5.42 22.51 -13.41
C PRO A 97 5.33 23.50 -12.25
N GLY A 98 5.10 24.79 -12.54
CA GLY A 98 4.87 25.83 -11.53
C GLY A 98 3.44 25.86 -11.00
N GLN A 99 2.53 25.06 -11.57
CA GLN A 99 1.15 25.01 -11.10
C GLN A 99 1.07 24.38 -9.71
N GLN A 100 0.30 25.01 -8.85
CA GLN A 100 0.04 24.51 -7.50
C GLN A 100 -0.86 23.28 -7.56
N VAL A 101 -0.56 22.28 -6.74
CA VAL A 101 -1.39 21.08 -6.60
C VAL A 101 -2.73 21.49 -5.98
N GLU A 102 -3.82 21.00 -6.57
CA GLU A 102 -5.15 21.20 -6.01
C GLU A 102 -5.27 20.50 -4.65
N SER A 103 -5.80 21.21 -3.66
CA SER A 103 -5.91 20.70 -2.28
C SER A 103 -6.68 19.38 -2.14
N SER A 104 -7.65 19.13 -3.02
CA SER A 104 -8.45 17.90 -3.05
C SER A 104 -7.74 16.72 -3.72
N CYS A 105 -6.60 16.95 -4.39
CA CYS A 105 -5.89 15.95 -5.19
C CYS A 105 -6.83 15.15 -6.12
N SER A 106 -7.63 15.86 -6.92
CA SER A 106 -8.71 15.26 -7.72
C SER A 106 -8.51 15.39 -9.24
N GLY A 107 -7.30 15.74 -9.69
CA GLY A 107 -6.95 15.77 -11.11
C GLY A 107 -6.00 16.89 -11.54
N ILE A 108 -5.68 17.87 -10.68
CA ILE A 108 -4.74 18.95 -11.00
C ILE A 108 -3.44 18.77 -10.22
N GLY A 109 -2.37 18.39 -10.92
CA GLY A 109 -1.04 18.06 -10.36
C GLY A 109 -1.00 16.79 -9.49
N CYS A 110 -2.16 16.32 -9.02
CA CYS A 110 -2.32 15.17 -8.16
C CYS A 110 -3.66 14.48 -8.44
N CYS A 111 -3.68 13.16 -8.29
CA CYS A 111 -4.92 12.40 -8.18
C CYS A 111 -4.78 11.32 -7.09
N GLN A 112 -5.84 11.09 -6.32
CA GLN A 112 -5.87 10.05 -5.29
C GLN A 112 -7.18 9.26 -5.34
N PHE A 113 -7.13 8.01 -4.87
CA PHE A 113 -8.34 7.22 -4.65
C PHE A 113 -8.17 6.20 -3.53
N SER A 114 -9.28 5.84 -2.90
CA SER A 114 -9.30 4.86 -1.82
C SER A 114 -9.11 3.43 -2.35
N ILE A 115 -8.32 2.63 -1.63
CA ILE A 115 -8.32 1.18 -1.82
C ILE A 115 -9.49 0.62 -1.03
N ASP A 116 -10.58 0.36 -1.72
CA ASP A 116 -11.85 -0.04 -1.10
C ASP A 116 -11.98 -1.56 -0.88
N ASN A 117 -11.06 -2.33 -1.46
CA ASN A 117 -10.99 -3.79 -1.35
C ASN A 117 -9.71 -4.18 -0.61
N GLN A 118 -9.71 -5.30 0.10
CA GLN A 118 -8.45 -5.89 0.54
C GLN A 118 -7.83 -6.62 -0.65
N LEU A 119 -6.62 -6.20 -0.99
CA LEU A 119 -5.91 -6.67 -2.18
C LEU A 119 -4.66 -7.42 -1.72
N ASP A 120 -4.32 -8.54 -2.35
CA ASP A 120 -3.08 -9.28 -2.06
C ASP A 120 -1.99 -9.02 -3.11
N HIS A 121 -2.34 -8.39 -4.22
CA HIS A 121 -1.38 -7.91 -5.20
C HIS A 121 -1.92 -6.70 -5.95
N LEU A 122 -1.00 -5.93 -6.53
CA LEU A 122 -1.30 -4.69 -7.22
C LEU A 122 -0.37 -4.55 -8.42
N ASN A 123 -0.94 -4.48 -9.61
CA ASN A 123 -0.20 -4.08 -10.81
C ASN A 123 -0.49 -2.62 -11.13
N LEU A 124 0.56 -1.85 -11.35
CA LEU A 124 0.54 -0.44 -11.69
C LEU A 124 1.09 -0.25 -13.10
N THR A 125 0.33 0.44 -13.94
CA THR A 125 0.80 0.93 -15.23
C THR A 125 0.68 2.44 -15.27
N ILE A 126 1.75 3.14 -15.60
CA ILE A 126 1.78 4.60 -15.71
C ILE A 126 2.22 4.99 -17.11
N PHE A 127 1.50 5.91 -17.72
CA PHE A 127 1.85 6.46 -19.03
C PHE A 127 1.47 7.94 -19.11
N ARG A 128 2.12 8.65 -20.03
CA ARG A 128 1.72 10.02 -20.36
C ARG A 128 0.49 10.02 -21.24
N MET A 129 -0.38 11.00 -21.03
CA MET A 129 -1.53 11.22 -21.91
C MET A 129 -1.12 11.82 -23.26
N ASN A 130 -0.05 12.62 -23.29
CA ASN A 130 0.47 13.26 -24.50
C ASN A 130 1.97 12.99 -24.69
N ASP A 131 2.34 12.60 -25.92
CA ASP A 131 3.72 12.41 -26.39
C ASP A 131 4.42 13.73 -26.77
N SER A 132 3.72 14.86 -26.72
CA SER A 132 4.31 16.16 -27.01
C SER A 132 5.34 16.53 -25.93
N PRO A 133 6.58 16.90 -26.31
CA PRO A 133 7.60 17.30 -25.35
C PRO A 133 7.12 18.53 -24.58
N LEU A 134 7.01 18.42 -23.26
CA LEU A 134 6.88 19.61 -22.42
C LEU A 134 8.20 20.40 -22.52
N PRO A 135 8.17 21.71 -22.78
CA PRO A 135 9.39 22.52 -22.86
C PRO A 135 10.10 22.52 -21.50
N ASN A 136 11.32 21.98 -21.42
CA ASN A 136 12.29 22.15 -20.32
C ASN A 136 11.86 21.91 -18.85
N ASP A 137 10.67 21.38 -18.62
CA ASP A 137 10.16 21.18 -17.26
C ASP A 137 10.68 19.87 -16.67
N LYS A 138 11.61 19.99 -15.72
CA LYS A 138 12.03 18.88 -14.85
C LYS A 138 10.94 18.68 -13.79
N PHE A 139 10.07 17.69 -13.97
CA PHE A 139 9.13 17.24 -12.94
C PHE A 139 9.41 15.80 -12.57
N CYS A 140 9.25 15.46 -11.29
CA CYS A 140 9.30 14.09 -10.80
C CYS A 140 7.89 13.51 -10.80
N LEU A 141 7.74 12.32 -11.36
CA LEU A 141 6.53 11.53 -11.23
C LEU A 141 6.65 10.64 -9.99
N ASN A 142 5.64 10.66 -9.13
CA ASN A 142 5.58 9.78 -7.96
C ASN A 142 4.25 9.04 -7.94
N ALA A 143 4.31 7.75 -7.68
CA ALA A 143 3.14 6.90 -7.48
C ALA A 143 3.40 6.00 -6.28
N PHE A 144 2.51 6.04 -5.30
CA PHE A 144 2.72 5.33 -4.03
C PHE A 144 1.41 5.05 -3.31
N LEU A 145 1.50 4.13 -2.36
CA LEU A 145 0.45 3.85 -1.39
C LEU A 145 0.76 4.58 -0.08
N THR A 146 -0.29 5.05 0.57
CA THR A 146 -0.19 5.73 1.85
C THR A 146 -1.48 5.56 2.67
N THR A 147 -1.45 5.80 3.97
CA THR A 147 -2.67 5.84 4.78
C THR A 147 -3.49 7.09 4.46
N LYS A 148 -4.81 6.95 4.57
CA LYS A 148 -5.75 8.08 4.42
C LYS A 148 -5.48 9.22 5.40
N SER A 149 -4.95 8.92 6.59
CA SER A 149 -4.70 9.88 7.66
C SER A 149 -3.35 10.60 7.57
N ALA A 150 -2.33 9.98 6.96
CA ALA A 150 -0.98 10.55 6.90
C ALA A 150 -0.77 11.50 5.72
N PHE A 151 -1.57 11.38 4.65
CA PHE A 151 -1.34 12.15 3.43
C PHE A 151 -2.05 13.51 3.44
N ASN A 152 -1.27 14.59 3.31
CA ASN A 152 -1.77 15.93 3.03
C ASN A 152 -0.83 16.64 2.06
N ILE A 153 -1.34 16.94 0.86
CA ILE A 153 -0.59 17.61 -0.21
C ILE A 153 -1.08 19.04 -0.46
N ALA A 154 -1.99 19.54 0.37
CA ALA A 154 -2.64 20.83 0.16
C ALA A 154 -1.61 21.96 0.06
N GLY A 155 -1.59 22.62 -1.11
CA GLY A 155 -0.76 23.77 -1.39
C GLY A 155 0.69 23.47 -1.77
N ALA A 156 1.07 22.19 -1.93
CA ALA A 156 2.41 21.81 -2.40
C ALA A 156 2.65 22.27 -3.84
N ASN A 157 3.89 22.68 -4.11
CA ASN A 157 4.37 22.96 -5.46
C ASN A 157 4.99 21.68 -6.04
N LEU A 158 4.61 21.29 -7.26
CA LEU A 158 5.14 20.12 -7.96
C LEU A 158 6.69 20.15 -8.05
N SER A 159 7.27 21.34 -8.19
CA SER A 159 8.72 21.52 -8.27
C SER A 159 9.44 21.33 -6.93
N ALA A 160 8.73 21.37 -5.80
CA ALA A 160 9.25 21.21 -4.45
C ALA A 160 8.93 19.84 -3.81
N LEU A 161 8.28 18.95 -4.58
CA LEU A 161 7.84 17.61 -4.17
C LEU A 161 8.92 16.71 -3.53
N PRO A 162 10.19 16.72 -3.98
CA PRO A 162 11.22 15.85 -3.39
C PRO A 162 11.43 16.04 -1.89
N ASN A 163 11.05 17.21 -1.34
CA ASN A 163 11.21 17.54 0.07
C ASN A 163 9.93 17.33 0.90
N TYR A 164 8.77 17.10 0.27
CA TYR A 164 7.46 17.01 0.94
C TYR A 164 7.04 15.57 1.26
N LEU A 165 7.74 14.62 0.66
CA LEU A 165 7.40 13.21 0.67
C LEU A 165 8.17 12.50 1.79
N GLU A 166 7.67 12.62 3.03
CA GLU A 166 8.02 11.69 4.11
C GLU A 166 7.63 10.26 3.71
N PRO A 167 8.32 9.21 4.21
CA PRO A 167 8.02 7.83 3.83
C PRO A 167 6.55 7.54 4.07
N SER A 168 5.83 7.15 3.01
CA SER A 168 4.40 6.90 3.13
C SER A 168 4.12 5.71 4.05
N GLU A 169 3.19 5.88 4.99
CA GLU A 169 2.80 4.77 5.85
C GLU A 169 1.87 3.85 5.05
N VAL A 170 2.15 2.55 5.00
CA VAL A 170 1.25 1.56 4.40
C VAL A 170 0.82 0.58 5.48
N ILE A 171 -0.49 0.36 5.59
CA ILE A 171 -1.06 -0.60 6.54
C ILE A 171 -1.28 -1.93 5.81
N LEU A 172 -0.64 -2.98 6.30
CA LEU A 172 -0.91 -4.34 5.87
C LEU A 172 -1.73 -5.06 6.94
N ASP A 173 -2.75 -5.78 6.49
CA ASP A 173 -3.44 -6.80 7.26
C ASP A 173 -2.68 -8.11 7.14
N TRP A 174 -2.84 -9.00 8.13
CA TRP A 174 -2.25 -10.34 8.07
C TRP A 174 -3.17 -11.40 8.65
N VAL A 175 -2.96 -12.64 8.23
CA VAL A 175 -3.66 -13.83 8.73
C VAL A 175 -2.68 -14.96 8.99
N ALA A 176 -3.05 -15.89 9.88
CA ALA A 176 -2.32 -17.13 10.11
C ALA A 176 -2.95 -18.27 9.32
N GLY A 177 -2.09 -19.03 8.62
CA GLY A 177 -2.51 -20.20 7.85
C GLY A 177 -3.41 -19.86 6.67
N ASN A 178 -3.89 -20.89 5.99
CA ASN A 178 -4.89 -20.81 4.91
C ASN A 178 -6.18 -21.57 5.28
N GLU A 179 -6.17 -22.23 6.44
CA GLU A 179 -7.27 -22.98 6.99
C GLU A 179 -8.17 -22.13 7.89
N THR A 180 -9.35 -22.64 8.22
CA THR A 180 -10.21 -22.02 9.24
C THR A 180 -9.59 -22.21 10.63
N CYS A 181 -9.88 -21.29 11.54
CA CYS A 181 -9.60 -21.35 12.96
C CYS A 181 -9.97 -22.71 13.57
N GLN A 182 -11.14 -23.25 13.23
CA GLN A 182 -11.57 -24.56 13.74
C GLN A 182 -10.71 -25.71 13.19
N ALA A 183 -10.38 -25.69 11.91
CA ALA A 183 -9.49 -26.68 11.30
C ALA A 183 -8.08 -26.60 11.91
N ALA A 184 -7.56 -25.37 12.10
CA ALA A 184 -6.25 -25.14 12.70
C ALA A 184 -6.15 -25.69 14.13
N ARG A 185 -7.20 -25.53 14.96
CA ARG A 185 -7.23 -26.11 16.32
C ARG A 185 -7.11 -27.62 16.33
N ASN A 186 -7.66 -28.28 15.32
CA ASN A 186 -7.62 -29.75 15.21
C ASN A 186 -6.24 -30.24 14.71
N CYS A 187 -5.43 -29.38 14.13
CA CYS A 187 -4.09 -29.65 13.64
C CYS A 187 -3.04 -29.00 14.57
N SER A 188 -2.61 -29.71 15.61
CA SER A 188 -1.71 -29.18 16.65
C SER A 188 -0.37 -28.61 16.13
N GLY A 189 0.08 -28.99 14.93
CA GLY A 189 1.31 -28.49 14.31
C GLY A 189 1.17 -27.18 13.52
N THR A 190 -0.05 -26.77 13.13
CA THR A 190 -0.27 -25.56 12.33
C THR A 190 -0.98 -24.44 13.10
N TYR A 191 -1.51 -24.76 14.28
CA TYR A 191 -2.20 -23.79 15.12
C TYR A 191 -1.29 -22.67 15.62
N ALA A 192 -1.73 -21.43 15.41
CA ALA A 192 -0.95 -20.24 15.68
C ALA A 192 -1.07 -19.65 17.06
N CYS A 193 -2.23 -19.83 17.67
CA CYS A 193 -2.57 -19.07 18.85
C CYS A 193 -2.03 -19.78 20.09
N GLY A 194 -1.30 -19.03 20.92
CA GLY A 194 -0.68 -19.54 22.14
C GLY A 194 -1.66 -19.73 23.29
N GLU A 195 -1.12 -20.00 24.48
CA GLU A 195 -1.93 -20.11 25.70
C GLU A 195 -2.70 -18.81 25.99
N ASN A 196 -3.88 -18.94 26.60
CA ASN A 196 -4.80 -17.82 26.94
C ASN A 196 -5.30 -16.98 25.74
N THR A 197 -5.12 -17.48 24.52
CA THR A 197 -5.70 -16.90 23.31
C THR A 197 -6.73 -17.86 22.71
N ASP A 198 -7.63 -17.38 21.85
CA ASP A 198 -8.09 -18.24 20.75
C ASP A 198 -8.21 -17.49 19.42
N CYS A 199 -8.89 -18.07 18.45
CA CYS A 199 -8.86 -17.62 17.06
C CYS A 199 -10.24 -17.24 16.53
N LEU A 200 -10.22 -16.33 15.55
CA LEU A 200 -11.36 -15.95 14.73
C LEU A 200 -10.97 -16.12 13.27
N ASP A 201 -11.86 -16.73 12.50
CA ASP A 201 -11.70 -16.81 11.05
C ASP A 201 -11.55 -15.40 10.45
N SER A 202 -10.72 -15.28 9.43
CA SER A 202 -10.62 -14.07 8.65
C SER A 202 -11.95 -13.84 7.94
N THR A 203 -12.45 -12.60 8.00
CA THR A 203 -13.64 -12.20 7.24
C THR A 203 -13.32 -11.89 5.78
N ASN A 204 -12.03 -11.83 5.42
CA ASN A 204 -11.54 -11.23 4.19
C ASN A 204 -10.62 -12.20 3.43
N GLY A 205 -11.06 -13.45 3.31
CA GLY A 205 -10.28 -14.53 2.70
C GLY A 205 -9.96 -15.66 3.67
N PRO A 206 -9.27 -16.70 3.20
CA PRO A 206 -8.90 -17.84 4.03
C PRO A 206 -7.86 -17.48 5.09
N GLY A 207 -7.76 -18.30 6.15
CA GLY A 207 -6.91 -18.05 7.32
C GLY A 207 -7.66 -17.50 8.53
N TYR A 208 -6.94 -17.24 9.62
CA TYR A 208 -7.52 -16.78 10.89
C TYR A 208 -6.59 -15.83 11.65
N ARG A 209 -7.13 -15.09 12.64
CA ARG A 209 -6.36 -14.24 13.56
C ARG A 209 -6.51 -14.73 15.00
N CYS A 210 -5.47 -14.51 15.78
CA CYS A 210 -5.49 -14.80 17.22
C CYS A 210 -5.93 -13.56 18.00
N TYR A 211 -6.68 -13.78 19.07
CA TYR A 211 -7.07 -12.74 20.03
C TYR A 211 -6.94 -13.28 21.45
N CYS A 212 -6.64 -12.38 22.40
CA CYS A 212 -6.58 -12.75 23.81
C CYS A 212 -7.97 -13.06 24.35
N LYS A 213 -8.10 -14.17 25.07
CA LYS A 213 -9.32 -14.43 25.84
C LYS A 213 -9.40 -13.39 26.95
N LEU A 214 -10.58 -12.81 27.15
CA LEU A 214 -10.81 -11.99 28.33
C LEU A 214 -10.72 -12.88 29.57
N VAL A 215 -9.66 -12.73 30.35
CA VAL A 215 -9.56 -13.35 31.67
C VAL A 215 -10.45 -12.53 32.59
N ASN A 216 -11.63 -13.05 32.93
CA ASN A 216 -12.44 -12.45 33.99
C ASN A 216 -11.71 -12.60 35.32
N TRP A 217 -11.02 -11.55 35.76
CA TRP A 217 -10.48 -11.42 37.12
C TRP A 217 -11.61 -11.12 38.12
N LEU A 218 -12.60 -12.02 38.21
CA LEU A 218 -13.57 -12.03 39.31
C LEU A 218 -13.25 -13.23 40.20
N ARG A 219 -12.28 -13.03 41.09
CA ARG A 219 -12.14 -13.77 42.35
C ARG A 219 -11.68 -12.81 43.43
#